data_AF-A5E3T9-F1
#
_entry.id   AF-A5E3T9-F1
#
_cell.length_a   1.000
_cell.length_b   1.000
_cell.length_c   1.000
_cell.angle_alpha   90.00
_cell.angle_beta   90.00
_cell.angle_gamma   90.00
#
_symmetry.space_group_name_H-M   'P 1'
#
loop_
_entity.id
_entity.type
_entity.pdbx_description
1 polymer ?
#
loop_
_entity_poly.entity_id
_entity_poly.type
_entity_poly.pdbx_seq_one_letter_code
_entity_poly.pdbx_strand_id
1 'polypeptide(L)'
;MSLKKANINSVKDLHKHTDEQLGSILQQLGYEESFTLTDIKLGLGLVSVAIAGLLFLADKKYEFKDIYGLTAASCFIYAILNGVLFLVNRKYKNVKYIGYSKGNKLVIATETTKYDPIYFLTINGKRAQIPFSKIYDSIGYLDRDEFSKLLSHEINKKDE
;
A
#
# COMPACT_ATOMS: atom_id res chain seq x y z
N MET A 1 -7.93 2.70 -21.67
CA MET A 1 -7.41 3.27 -20.41
C MET A 1 -6.61 4.51 -20.78
N SER A 2 -7.05 5.70 -20.39
CA SER A 2 -6.39 6.95 -20.79
C SER A 2 -4.96 6.98 -20.26
N LEU A 3 -3.97 7.15 -21.15
CA LEU A 3 -2.56 7.28 -20.79
C LEU A 3 -2.40 8.60 -20.03
N LYS A 4 -2.27 8.50 -18.70
CA LYS A 4 -2.03 9.66 -17.86
C LYS A 4 -0.57 10.07 -18.01
N LYS A 5 -0.34 11.30 -18.46
CA LYS A 5 1.00 11.88 -18.54
C LYS A 5 1.48 12.21 -17.12
N ALA A 6 2.67 11.72 -16.76
CA ALA A 6 3.32 12.08 -15.52
C ALA A 6 4.17 13.36 -15.69
N ASN A 7 4.37 14.09 -14.61
CA ASN A 7 5.26 15.25 -14.60
C ASN A 7 6.71 14.78 -14.47
N ILE A 8 7.47 14.83 -15.56
CA ILE A 8 8.88 14.42 -15.61
C ILE A 8 9.78 15.21 -14.66
N ASN A 9 9.41 16.45 -14.31
CA ASN A 9 10.18 17.31 -13.42
C ASN A 9 9.90 17.05 -11.93
N SER A 10 9.01 16.11 -11.62
CA SER A 10 8.59 15.79 -10.27
C SER A 10 8.83 14.32 -9.97
N VAL A 11 9.91 14.02 -9.27
CA VAL A 11 10.26 12.66 -8.83
C VAL A 11 9.12 12.02 -8.02
N LYS A 12 8.39 12.83 -7.24
CA LYS A 12 7.22 12.37 -6.49
C LYS A 12 6.07 11.95 -7.40
N ASP A 13 5.81 12.69 -8.47
CA ASP A 13 4.75 12.35 -9.42
C ASP A 13 5.12 11.11 -10.23
N LEU A 14 6.39 10.99 -10.65
CA LEU A 14 6.91 9.79 -11.32
C LEU A 14 6.78 8.56 -10.43
N HIS A 15 7.22 8.66 -9.16
CA HIS A 15 7.12 7.57 -8.18
C HIS A 15 5.67 7.14 -7.96
N LYS A 16 4.78 8.10 -7.69
CA LYS A 16 3.36 7.82 -7.46
C LYS A 16 2.70 7.19 -8.70
N HIS A 17 3.00 7.71 -9.89
CA HIS A 17 2.42 7.20 -11.12
C HIS A 17 2.95 5.79 -11.44
N THR A 18 4.23 5.50 -11.19
CA THR A 18 4.78 4.15 -11.33
C THR A 18 4.13 3.18 -10.35
N ASP A 19 3.97 3.58 -9.08
CA ASP A 19 3.29 2.77 -8.06
C ASP A 19 1.82 2.47 -8.45
N GLU A 20 1.10 3.44 -9.05
CA GLU A 20 -0.28 3.26 -9.54
C GLU A 20 -0.38 2.22 -10.68
N GLN A 21 0.65 2.09 -11.51
CA GLN A 21 0.68 1.14 -12.63
C GLN A 21 1.25 -0.23 -12.27
N LEU A 22 2.01 -0.32 -11.17
CA LEU A 22 2.73 -1.52 -10.72
C LEU A 22 1.80 -2.74 -10.60
N GLY A 23 0.65 -2.58 -9.93
CA GLY A 23 -0.30 -3.68 -9.73
C GLY A 23 -0.85 -4.23 -11.05
N SER A 24 -1.24 -3.34 -11.97
CA SER A 24 -1.76 -3.74 -13.29
C SER A 24 -0.72 -4.48 -14.13
N ILE A 25 0.57 -4.09 -14.05
CA ILE A 25 1.65 -4.73 -14.79
C ILE A 25 1.99 -6.10 -14.21
N LEU A 26 2.02 -6.22 -12.88
CA LEU A 26 2.23 -7.51 -12.21
C LEU A 26 1.07 -8.48 -12.45
N GLN A 27 -0.16 -7.97 -12.56
CA GLN A 27 -1.31 -8.78 -12.96
C GLN A 27 -1.17 -9.32 -14.38
N GLN A 28 -0.64 -8.53 -15.32
CA GLN A 28 -0.30 -9.00 -16.67
C GLN A 28 0.80 -10.07 -16.65
N LEU A 29 1.72 -10.02 -15.68
CA LEU A 29 2.76 -11.03 -15.46
C LEU A 29 2.24 -12.30 -14.75
N GLY A 30 0.94 -12.37 -14.41
CA GLY A 30 0.32 -13.55 -13.79
C GLY A 30 0.43 -13.60 -12.27
N TYR A 31 0.59 -12.44 -11.61
CA TYR A 31 0.47 -12.32 -10.15
C TYR A 31 -0.93 -11.87 -9.75
N GLU A 32 -1.53 -12.58 -8.80
CA GLU A 32 -2.78 -12.17 -8.17
C GLU A 32 -2.50 -11.25 -6.99
N GLU A 33 -3.05 -10.03 -7.03
CA GLU A 33 -2.89 -9.04 -5.96
C GLU A 33 -3.67 -9.45 -4.71
N SER A 34 -3.03 -9.28 -3.55
CA SER A 34 -3.62 -9.55 -2.25
C SER A 34 -4.08 -8.25 -1.58
N PHE A 35 -5.40 -8.12 -1.43
CA PHE A 35 -6.02 -6.96 -0.77
C PHE A 35 -6.14 -7.11 0.75
N THR A 36 -5.58 -8.17 1.34
CA THR A 36 -5.72 -8.48 2.77
C THR A 36 -5.28 -7.33 3.68
N LEU A 37 -4.24 -6.57 3.33
CA LEU A 37 -3.83 -5.39 4.11
C LEU A 37 -4.88 -4.28 4.07
N THR A 38 -5.51 -4.07 2.92
CA THR A 38 -6.58 -3.08 2.75
C THR A 38 -7.82 -3.53 3.53
N ASP A 39 -8.18 -4.81 3.44
CA ASP A 39 -9.33 -5.39 4.14
C ASP A 39 -9.17 -5.31 5.67
N ILE A 40 -7.97 -5.57 6.20
CA ILE A 40 -7.68 -5.43 7.64
C ILE A 40 -7.86 -3.98 8.07
N LYS A 41 -7.34 -3.00 7.32
CA LYS A 41 -7.49 -1.58 7.66
C LYS A 41 -8.95 -1.15 7.61
N LEU A 42 -9.69 -1.61 6.60
CA LEU A 42 -11.11 -1.32 6.44
C LEU A 42 -11.92 -1.94 7.58
N GLY A 43 -11.67 -3.21 7.91
CA GLY A 43 -12.33 -3.91 9.01
C GLY A 43 -12.07 -3.25 10.37
N LEU A 44 -10.81 -2.91 10.68
CA LEU A 44 -10.47 -2.20 11.92
C LEU A 44 -11.14 -0.83 12.03
N GLY A 45 -11.20 -0.09 10.91
CA GLY A 45 -11.91 1.19 10.83
C GLY A 45 -13.41 1.04 11.05
N LEU A 46 -14.05 0.07 10.38
CA LEU A 46 -15.48 -0.19 10.51
C LEU A 46 -15.88 -0.60 11.92
N VAL A 47 -15.10 -1.49 12.56
CA VAL A 47 -15.33 -1.89 13.96
C VAL A 47 -15.23 -0.67 14.88
N SER A 48 -14.25 0.20 14.67
CA SER A 48 -14.08 1.41 15.48
C SER A 48 -15.29 2.35 15.36
N VAL A 49 -15.81 2.56 14.15
CA VAL A 49 -17.02 3.37 13.91
C VAL A 49 -18.26 2.70 14.52
N ALA A 50 -18.38 1.38 14.41
CA ALA A 50 -19.50 0.64 15.00
C ALA A 50 -19.54 0.78 16.53
N ILE A 51 -18.40 0.68 17.21
CA ILE A 51 -18.29 0.90 18.66
C ILE A 51 -18.73 2.32 19.02
N ALA A 52 -18.25 3.33 18.28
CA ALA A 52 -18.63 4.73 18.52
C ALA A 52 -20.14 4.97 18.31
N GLY A 53 -20.72 4.36 17.27
CA GLY A 53 -22.16 4.45 17.00
C GLY A 53 -23.00 3.78 18.09
N LEU A 54 -22.60 2.61 18.57
CA LEU A 54 -23.27 1.91 19.67
C LEU A 54 -23.19 2.70 20.97
N LEU A 55 -22.02 3.27 21.27
CA LEU A 55 -21.82 4.11 22.45
C LEU A 55 -22.72 5.35 22.39
N PHE A 56 -22.78 6.04 21.25
CA PHE A 56 -23.66 7.19 21.06
C PHE A 56 -25.14 6.85 21.25
N LEU A 57 -25.57 5.65 20.82
CA LEU A 57 -26.94 5.17 21.07
C LEU A 57 -27.20 4.85 22.55
N ALA A 58 -26.19 4.34 23.27
CA ALA A 58 -26.27 4.09 24.71
C ALA A 58 -26.34 5.40 25.50
N ASP A 59 -25.51 6.39 25.14
CA ASP A 59 -25.50 7.74 25.73
C ASP A 59 -26.87 8.42 25.63
N LYS A 60 -27.65 8.13 24.57
CA LYS A 60 -29.00 8.69 24.40
C LYS A 60 -30.04 8.06 25.33
N LYS A 61 -29.81 6.85 25.84
CA LYS A 61 -30.80 6.06 26.59
C LYS A 61 -30.55 6.01 28.09
N TYR A 62 -29.31 6.16 28.54
CA TYR A 62 -28.91 5.95 29.93
C TYR A 62 -28.26 7.22 30.52
N GLU A 63 -28.32 7.38 31.84
CA GLU A 63 -27.60 8.48 32.50
C GLU A 63 -26.08 8.22 32.47
N PHE A 64 -25.31 9.30 32.36
CA PHE A 64 -23.84 9.24 32.23
C PHE A 64 -23.15 8.43 33.33
N LYS A 65 -23.72 8.38 34.53
CA LYS A 65 -23.16 7.68 35.68
C LYS A 65 -23.11 6.16 35.49
N ASP A 66 -24.09 5.61 34.77
CA ASP A 66 -24.20 4.16 34.52
C ASP A 66 -23.36 3.72 33.32
N ILE A 67 -23.21 4.60 32.33
CA ILE A 67 -22.43 4.32 31.11
C ILE A 67 -20.95 4.68 31.23
N TYR A 68 -20.52 5.43 32.24
CA TYR A 68 -19.13 5.87 32.41
C TYR A 68 -18.12 4.72 32.28
N GLY A 69 -18.39 3.58 32.93
CA GLY A 69 -17.55 2.39 32.84
C GLY A 69 -17.50 1.79 31.43
N LEU A 70 -18.64 1.79 30.73
CA LEU A 70 -18.75 1.31 29.35
C LEU A 70 -18.01 2.24 28.39
N THR A 71 -18.14 3.56 28.56
CA THR A 71 -17.44 4.60 27.79
C THR A 71 -15.94 4.47 27.96
N ALA A 72 -15.47 4.34 29.21
CA ALA A 72 -14.04 4.15 29.51
C ALA A 72 -13.50 2.86 28.88
N ALA A 73 -14.23 1.75 28.98
CA ALA A 73 -13.86 0.49 28.33
C ALA A 73 -13.81 0.63 26.80
N SER A 74 -14.76 1.35 26.21
CA SER A 74 -14.84 1.58 24.76
C SER A 74 -13.66 2.43 24.26
N CYS A 75 -13.29 3.48 25.00
CA CYS A 75 -12.08 4.27 24.71
C CYS A 75 -10.81 3.41 24.78
N PHE A 76 -10.72 2.52 25.77
CA PHE A 76 -9.58 1.61 25.90
C PHE A 76 -9.47 0.63 24.73
N ILE A 77 -10.59 0.00 24.33
CA ILE A 77 -10.65 -0.87 23.15
C ILE A 77 -10.27 -0.10 21.89
N TYR A 78 -10.80 1.12 21.72
CA TYR A 78 -10.47 1.99 20.59
C TYR A 78 -8.98 2.32 20.54
N ALA A 79 -8.36 2.61 21.68
CA ALA A 79 -6.92 2.85 21.77
C ALA A 79 -6.10 1.63 21.32
N ILE A 80 -6.50 0.42 21.72
CA ILE A 80 -5.86 -0.83 21.28
C ILE A 80 -6.00 -1.02 19.78
N LEU A 81 -7.21 -0.86 19.22
CA LEU A 81 -7.46 -1.00 17.78
C LEU A 81 -6.61 -0.03 16.96
N ASN A 82 -6.50 1.23 17.40
CA ASN A 82 -5.64 2.22 16.76
C ASN A 82 -4.15 1.89 16.92
N GLY A 83 -3.74 1.35 18.06
CA GLY A 83 -2.38 0.86 18.29
C GLY A 83 -2.01 -0.27 17.31
N VAL A 84 -2.90 -1.24 17.10
CA VAL A 84 -2.71 -2.32 16.13
C VAL A 84 -2.62 -1.75 14.71
N LEU A 85 -3.54 -0.85 14.34
CA LEU A 85 -3.53 -0.20 13.03
C LEU A 85 -2.22 0.58 12.78
N PHE A 86 -1.72 1.27 13.79
CA PHE A 86 -0.44 1.97 13.75
C PHE A 86 0.73 1.00 13.52
N LEU A 87 0.78 -0.13 14.23
CA LEU A 87 1.81 -1.15 14.05
C LEU A 87 1.78 -1.76 12.64
N VAL A 88 0.59 -2.06 12.12
CA VAL A 88 0.41 -2.56 10.74
C VAL A 88 0.92 -1.52 9.74
N ASN A 89 0.49 -0.26 9.85
CA ASN A 89 0.95 0.81 8.95
C ASN A 89 2.47 1.01 9.02
N ARG A 90 3.06 0.91 10.20
CA ARG A 90 4.52 1.02 10.38
C ARG A 90 5.27 -0.13 9.72
N LYS A 91 4.78 -1.37 9.87
CA LYS A 91 5.41 -2.58 9.30
C LYS A 91 5.34 -2.61 7.77
N TYR A 92 4.26 -2.09 7.18
CA TYR A 92 4.00 -2.13 5.74
C TYR A 92 4.15 -0.77 5.04
N LYS A 93 4.83 0.20 5.65
CA LYS A 93 4.89 1.60 5.15
C LYS A 93 5.33 1.72 3.68
N ASN A 94 6.32 0.94 3.28
CA ASN A 94 6.92 1.01 1.94
C ASN A 94 6.43 -0.12 1.03
N VAL A 95 5.64 -1.06 1.55
CA VAL A 95 5.10 -2.17 0.76
C VAL A 95 3.93 -1.63 -0.06
N LYS A 96 4.10 -1.65 -1.39
CA LYS A 96 3.09 -1.16 -2.35
C LYS A 96 2.31 -2.28 -2.99
N TYR A 97 2.92 -3.46 -3.11
CA TYR A 97 2.26 -4.60 -3.72
C TYR A 97 2.58 -5.89 -2.97
N ILE A 98 1.56 -6.70 -2.75
CA ILE A 98 1.67 -8.07 -2.28
C ILE A 98 0.88 -8.91 -3.25
N GLY A 99 1.51 -9.89 -3.88
CA GLY A 99 0.83 -10.81 -4.77
C GLY A 99 1.27 -12.25 -4.59
N TYR A 100 0.49 -13.16 -5.16
CA TYR A 100 0.76 -14.58 -5.16
C TYR A 100 0.82 -15.08 -6.61
N SER A 101 1.79 -15.92 -6.91
CA SER A 101 1.81 -16.68 -8.16
C SER A 101 2.29 -18.10 -7.88
N LYS A 102 1.47 -19.10 -8.26
CA LYS A 102 1.77 -20.53 -8.08
C LYS A 102 2.24 -20.90 -6.66
N GLY A 103 1.66 -20.29 -5.63
CA GLY A 103 2.02 -20.51 -4.22
C GLY A 103 3.20 -19.67 -3.70
N ASN A 104 3.93 -18.97 -4.56
CA ASN A 104 5.02 -18.08 -4.15
C ASN A 104 4.50 -16.68 -3.83
N LYS A 105 4.82 -16.20 -2.63
CA LYS A 105 4.50 -14.84 -2.20
C LYS A 105 5.53 -13.84 -2.75
N LEU A 106 5.05 -12.83 -3.45
CA LEU A 106 5.81 -11.68 -3.93
C LEU A 106 5.42 -10.45 -3.09
N VAL A 107 6.40 -9.86 -2.41
CA VAL A 107 6.26 -8.62 -1.67
C VAL A 107 7.17 -7.60 -2.31
N ILE A 108 6.58 -6.51 -2.79
CA ILE A 108 7.28 -5.42 -3.42
C ILE A 108 7.13 -4.17 -2.58
N ALA A 109 8.28 -3.65 -2.12
CA ALA A 109 8.37 -2.35 -1.50
C ALA A 109 9.05 -1.35 -2.44
N THR A 110 8.56 -0.13 -2.47
CA THR A 110 9.04 0.92 -3.37
C THR A 110 9.42 2.14 -2.56
N GLU A 111 10.55 2.74 -2.92
CA GLU A 111 11.06 3.94 -2.28
C GLU A 111 11.62 4.88 -3.35
N THR A 112 11.63 6.17 -3.05
CA THR A 112 12.32 7.16 -3.87
C THR A 112 12.93 8.23 -2.97
N THR A 113 13.99 8.84 -3.47
CA THR A 113 14.67 9.99 -2.86
C THR A 113 14.13 11.28 -3.47
N LYS A 114 14.18 12.39 -2.73
CA LYS A 114 13.58 13.65 -3.18
C LYS A 114 14.25 14.24 -4.44
N TYR A 115 15.56 14.03 -4.57
CA TYR A 115 16.38 14.69 -5.59
C TYR A 115 16.96 13.73 -6.62
N ASP A 116 17.12 12.44 -6.28
CA ASP A 116 17.60 11.45 -7.24
C ASP A 116 16.42 10.77 -7.94
N PRO A 117 16.35 10.81 -9.29
CA PRO A 117 15.29 10.20 -10.08
C PRO A 117 15.51 8.68 -10.23
N ILE A 118 15.66 8.01 -9.09
CA ILE A 118 15.84 6.56 -9.00
C ILE A 118 14.61 5.97 -8.31
N TYR A 119 14.05 4.94 -8.95
CA TYR A 119 13.03 4.08 -8.39
C TYR A 119 13.70 2.92 -7.66
N PHE A 120 13.70 2.97 -6.33
CA PHE A 120 14.21 1.88 -5.50
C PHE A 120 13.12 0.84 -5.35
N LEU A 121 13.41 -0.36 -5.82
CA LEU A 121 12.50 -1.50 -5.78
C LEU A 121 13.08 -2.54 -4.83
N THR A 122 12.32 -3.02 -3.86
CA THR A 122 12.73 -4.12 -2.99
C THR A 122 11.78 -5.28 -3.17
N ILE A 123 12.28 -6.36 -3.76
CA ILE A 123 11.53 -7.58 -4.04
C ILE A 123 11.96 -8.63 -3.01
N ASN A 124 11.07 -9.00 -2.09
CA ASN A 124 11.35 -9.99 -1.03
C ASN A 124 12.69 -9.78 -0.29
N GLY A 125 13.12 -8.52 -0.10
CA GLY A 125 14.36 -8.15 0.59
C GLY A 125 15.58 -7.90 -0.31
N LYS A 126 15.55 -8.24 -1.60
CA LYS A 126 16.58 -7.86 -2.58
C LYS A 126 16.26 -6.45 -3.12
N ARG A 127 17.21 -5.52 -3.03
CA ARG A 127 17.06 -4.13 -3.49
C ARG A 127 17.61 -3.99 -4.92
N ALA A 128 16.77 -3.48 -5.81
CA ALA A 128 17.07 -3.10 -7.18
C ALA A 128 16.88 -1.58 -7.36
N GLN A 129 17.56 -1.02 -8.34
CA GLN A 129 17.54 0.41 -8.64
C GLN A 129 17.25 0.60 -10.12
N ILE A 130 16.12 1.26 -10.42
CA ILE A 130 15.70 1.50 -11.79
C ILE A 130 15.59 3.03 -11.98
N PRO A 131 16.43 3.65 -12.81
CA PRO A 131 16.28 5.07 -13.14
C PRO A 131 14.93 5.33 -13.80
N PHE A 132 14.24 6.42 -13.42
CA PHE A 132 12.95 6.75 -14.03
C PHE A 132 13.04 6.98 -15.54
N SER A 133 14.21 7.36 -16.05
CA SER A 133 14.47 7.52 -17.49
C SER A 133 14.36 6.22 -18.30
N LYS A 134 14.38 5.05 -17.65
CA LYS A 134 14.14 3.73 -18.28
C LYS A 134 12.69 3.26 -18.16
N ILE A 135 11.88 3.96 -17.36
CA ILE A 135 10.47 3.64 -17.12
C ILE A 135 9.57 4.59 -17.92
N TYR A 136 10.05 5.82 -18.13
CA TYR A 136 9.31 6.88 -18.81
C TYR A 136 10.00 7.31 -20.09
N ASP A 137 9.20 7.55 -21.12
CA ASP A 137 9.62 8.25 -22.32
C ASP A 137 9.89 9.75 -22.00
N SER A 138 10.70 10.38 -22.84
CA SER A 138 11.03 11.81 -22.87
C SER A 138 9.81 12.74 -22.77
N ILE A 139 8.64 12.27 -23.21
CA ILE A 139 7.38 13.03 -23.22
C ILE A 139 6.59 12.87 -21.91
N GLY A 140 6.98 11.95 -21.02
CA GLY A 140 6.37 11.71 -19.71
C GLY A 140 5.30 10.62 -19.68
N TYR A 141 5.29 9.74 -20.68
CA TYR A 141 4.45 8.54 -20.68
C TYR A 141 5.24 7.35 -20.13
N LEU A 142 4.56 6.48 -19.37
CA LEU A 142 5.16 5.26 -18.82
C LEU A 142 5.18 4.18 -19.92
N ASP A 143 6.38 3.69 -20.24
CA ASP A 143 6.56 2.53 -21.11
C ASP A 143 6.27 1.26 -20.31
N ARG A 144 5.08 0.69 -20.51
CA ARG A 144 4.61 -0.47 -19.76
C ARG A 144 5.38 -1.73 -20.15
N ASP A 145 5.75 -1.86 -21.41
CA ASP A 145 6.42 -3.05 -21.94
C ASP A 145 7.87 -3.11 -21.44
N GLU A 146 8.58 -1.98 -21.47
CA GLU A 146 9.93 -1.87 -20.92
C GLU A 146 9.92 -2.10 -19.40
N PHE A 147 8.99 -1.47 -18.67
CA PHE A 147 8.89 -1.67 -17.23
C PHE A 147 8.54 -3.12 -16.85
N SER A 148 7.65 -3.77 -17.59
CA SER A 148 7.30 -5.19 -17.40
C SER A 148 8.50 -6.11 -17.61
N LYS A 149 9.33 -5.85 -18.64
CA LYS A 149 10.58 -6.58 -18.88
C LYS A 149 11.59 -6.40 -17.75
N LEU A 150 11.77 -5.16 -17.27
CA LEU A 150 12.66 -4.87 -16.14
C LEU A 150 12.19 -5.56 -14.86
N LEU A 151 10.88 -5.55 -14.57
CA LEU A 151 10.31 -6.27 -13.42
C LEU A 151 10.55 -7.77 -13.55
N SER A 152 10.28 -8.35 -14.72
CA SER A 152 10.49 -9.79 -14.97
C SER A 152 11.95 -10.18 -14.78
N HIS A 153 12.89 -9.36 -15.25
CA HIS A 153 14.32 -9.56 -15.06
C HIS A 153 14.71 -9.55 -13.57
N GLU A 154 14.27 -8.55 -12.82
CA GLU A 154 14.58 -8.44 -11.38
C GLU A 154 13.88 -9.53 -10.54
N ILE A 155 12.72 -10.00 -10.97
CA ILE A 155 12.01 -11.13 -10.36
C ILE A 155 12.76 -12.45 -10.64
N ASN A 156 13.19 -12.70 -11.89
CA ASN A 156 13.88 -13.96 -12.25
C ASN A 156 15.29 -14.05 -11.67
N LYS A 157 15.98 -12.91 -11.46
CA LYS A 157 17.25 -12.86 -10.69
C LYS A 157 17.11 -13.32 -9.23
N LYS A 158 15.89 -13.62 -8.79
CA LYS A 158 15.62 -14.28 -7.52
C LYS A 158 15.82 -15.81 -7.58
N ASP A 159 15.60 -16.42 -8.74
CA ASP A 159 15.66 -17.87 -8.96
C ASP A 159 17.08 -18.37 -9.31
N GLU A 160 18.02 -17.46 -9.59
CA GLU A 160 19.48 -17.68 -9.61
C GLU A 160 20.15 -17.26 -8.29
#